data_AF-A0ABD3GR33-F1
#
_entry.id   AF-A0ABD3GR33-F1
#
_cell.length_a   1.000
_cell.length_b   1.000
_cell.length_c   1.000
_cell.angle_alpha   90.00
_cell.angle_beta   90.00
_cell.angle_gamma   90.00
#
_symmetry.space_group_name_H-M   'P 1'
#
loop_
_entity.id
_entity.type
_entity.pdbx_description
1 polymer ?
#
loop_
_entity_poly.entity_id
_entity_poly.type
_entity_poly.pdbx_seq_one_letter_code
_entity_poly.pdbx_strand_id
1 'polypeptide(L)'
;MNLFHSNNRSVIIRKTEVMNLLESAGFSRSNPYYVVQQGKKASLTLTKDSERLDLLKEIGGTRVYEERRKESLKIMQETENRRKQIIEVVQYIKERLKELDEEKEELSKYQQLDKQRRSLEYTIFEKELLETRQKLEEVDSLDVETGLMFLGSLSRYPLL
;
A
#
# COMPACT_ATOMS: atom_id res chain seq x y z
N MET A 1 -38.64 4.35 22.62
CA MET A 1 -38.38 5.27 21.48
C MET A 1 -39.33 6.45 21.67
N ASN A 2 -38.81 7.65 21.96
CA ASN A 2 -39.66 8.80 22.29
C ASN A 2 -40.17 9.44 21.00
N LEU A 3 -41.49 9.47 20.81
CA LEU A 3 -42.15 10.04 19.63
C LEU A 3 -42.42 11.54 19.88
N PHE A 4 -41.85 12.42 19.06
CA PHE A 4 -42.07 13.87 19.12
C PHE A 4 -43.02 14.29 18.00
N HIS A 5 -43.98 15.16 18.30
CA HIS A 5 -44.98 15.66 17.35
C HIS A 5 -44.74 17.14 17.07
N SER A 6 -44.84 17.57 15.81
CA SER A 6 -44.77 18.98 15.42
C SER A 6 -45.98 19.35 14.56
N ASN A 7 -46.75 20.36 14.98
CA ASN A 7 -47.90 20.92 14.25
C ASN A 7 -48.83 19.87 13.60
N ASN A 8 -49.35 18.93 14.40
CA ASN A 8 -50.28 17.88 13.96
C ASN A 8 -49.78 16.97 12.81
N ARG A 9 -48.48 17.01 12.48
CA ARG A 9 -47.82 16.06 11.58
C ARG A 9 -46.92 15.15 12.40
N SER A 10 -47.16 13.85 12.32
CA SER A 10 -46.27 12.86 12.92
C SER A 10 -45.05 12.70 12.03
N VAL A 11 -44.00 13.47 12.32
CA VAL A 11 -42.68 13.32 11.70
C VAL A 11 -41.82 12.56 12.69
N ILE A 12 -41.19 11.47 12.26
CA ILE A 12 -40.24 10.73 13.10
C ILE A 12 -38.96 11.56 13.19
N ILE A 13 -38.93 12.48 14.15
CA ILE A 13 -37.77 13.34 14.43
C ILE A 13 -36.96 12.69 15.56
N ARG A 14 -35.65 12.55 15.36
CA ARG A 14 -34.75 12.01 16.40
C ARG A 14 -34.57 13.05 17.50
N LYS A 15 -34.39 12.59 18.74
CA LYS A 15 -34.17 13.47 19.91
C LYS A 15 -33.05 14.50 19.67
N THR A 16 -32.00 14.13 18.95
CA THR A 16 -30.89 15.02 18.58
C THR A 16 -31.31 16.16 17.66
N GLU A 17 -32.19 15.89 16.69
CA GLU A 17 -32.66 16.91 15.73
C GLU A 17 -33.58 17.92 16.41
N VAL A 18 -34.49 17.46 17.30
CA VAL A 18 -35.31 18.37 18.12
C VAL A 18 -34.44 19.24 19.01
N MET A 19 -33.40 18.67 19.63
CA MET A 19 -32.48 19.42 20.49
C MET A 19 -31.68 20.46 19.69
N ASN A 20 -31.18 20.10 18.51
CA ASN A 20 -30.45 21.02 17.64
C ASN A 20 -31.35 22.18 17.16
N LEU A 21 -32.63 21.92 16.88
CA LEU A 21 -33.61 22.94 16.50
C LEU A 21 -33.93 23.90 17.66
N LEU A 22 -34.12 23.38 18.87
CA LEU A 22 -34.36 24.21 20.05
C LEU A 22 -33.14 25.06 20.40
N GLU A 23 -31.93 24.50 20.28
CA GLU A 23 -30.68 25.22 20.50
C GLU A 23 -30.45 26.33 19.47
N SER A 24 -30.76 26.09 18.19
CA SER A 24 -30.69 27.14 17.15
C SER A 24 -31.76 28.23 17.30
N ALA A 25 -32.90 27.92 17.92
CA ALA A 25 -33.94 28.89 18.30
C ALA A 25 -33.64 29.63 19.62
N GLY A 26 -32.50 29.39 20.27
CA GLY A 26 -32.09 30.04 21.52
C GLY A 26 -32.58 29.35 22.79
N PHE A 27 -33.31 28.24 22.68
CA PHE A 27 -33.71 27.39 23.80
C PHE A 27 -32.63 26.33 24.07
N SER A 28 -31.49 26.75 24.61
CA SER A 28 -30.47 25.80 25.02
C SER A 28 -30.94 25.02 26.27
N ARG A 29 -30.79 23.69 26.25
CA ARG A 29 -30.96 22.83 27.45
C ARG A 29 -30.05 23.29 28.61
N SER A 30 -28.97 23.94 28.24
CA SER A 30 -27.93 24.50 29.09
C SER A 30 -28.32 25.84 29.72
N ASN A 31 -29.50 26.40 29.42
CA ASN A 31 -29.96 27.59 30.13
C ASN A 31 -31.21 27.24 30.96
N PRO A 32 -31.03 26.68 32.18
CA PRO A 32 -32.12 26.14 32.97
C PRO A 32 -32.92 27.21 33.72
N TYR A 33 -32.75 28.50 33.37
CA TYR A 33 -33.35 29.64 34.07
C TYR A 33 -34.50 30.31 33.33
N TYR A 34 -34.86 29.84 32.13
CA TYR A 34 -36.16 30.19 31.52
C TYR A 34 -37.35 29.64 32.33
N VAL A 35 -37.10 28.68 33.23
CA VAL A 35 -38.10 28.07 34.10
C VAL A 35 -37.56 28.02 35.54
N VAL A 36 -38.23 28.73 36.45
CA VAL A 36 -37.89 28.70 37.88
C VAL A 36 -38.75 27.65 38.59
N GLN A 37 -38.13 26.53 38.96
CA GLN A 37 -38.78 25.50 39.76
C GLN A 37 -38.84 25.91 41.24
N GLN A 38 -39.87 25.46 41.95
CA GLN A 38 -40.03 25.71 43.39
C GLN A 38 -38.81 25.16 44.16
N GLY A 39 -38.24 25.97 45.06
CA GLY A 39 -37.03 25.62 45.85
C GLY A 39 -35.68 25.98 45.22
N LYS A 40 -35.62 26.32 43.92
CA LYS A 40 -34.37 26.61 43.19
C LYS A 40 -33.72 27.97 43.50
N LYS A 41 -34.43 28.86 44.24
CA LYS A 41 -33.88 30.16 44.65
C LYS A 41 -32.80 30.03 45.72
N ALA A 42 -32.95 29.08 46.64
CA ALA A 42 -31.97 28.85 47.72
C ALA A 42 -30.66 28.25 47.18
N SER A 43 -30.72 27.42 46.14
CA SER A 43 -29.52 26.84 45.52
C SER A 43 -28.67 27.92 44.86
N LEU A 44 -29.28 28.89 44.18
CA LEU A 44 -28.58 30.02 43.55
C LEU A 44 -27.83 30.90 44.58
N THR A 45 -28.43 31.13 45.74
CA THR A 45 -27.81 31.95 46.80
C THR A 45 -26.66 31.23 47.52
N LEU A 46 -26.63 29.90 47.49
CA LEU A 46 -25.62 29.06 48.15
C LEU A 46 -24.61 28.44 47.17
N THR A 47 -24.70 28.76 45.88
CA THR A 47 -23.84 28.20 44.82
C THR A 47 -22.38 28.61 45.04
N LYS A 48 -21.46 27.65 44.88
CA LYS A 48 -20.00 27.92 44.96
C LYS A 48 -19.53 28.74 43.76
N ASP A 49 -18.42 29.47 43.91
CA ASP A 49 -17.89 30.33 42.84
C ASP A 49 -17.57 29.57 41.55
N SER A 50 -17.13 28.31 41.64
CA SER A 50 -16.90 27.44 40.47
C SER A 50 -18.19 27.13 39.70
N GLU A 51 -19.26 26.80 40.42
CA GLU A 51 -20.57 26.52 39.83
C GLU A 51 -21.21 27.80 39.25
N ARG A 52 -20.93 28.97 39.85
CA ARG A 52 -21.35 30.27 39.29
C ARG A 52 -20.58 30.61 38.01
N LEU A 53 -19.30 30.27 37.93
CA LEU A 53 -18.50 30.43 36.71
C LEU A 53 -19.00 29.51 35.60
N ASP A 54 -19.29 28.24 35.91
CA ASP A 54 -19.86 27.30 34.95
C ASP A 54 -21.20 27.81 34.40
N LEU A 55 -22.04 28.36 35.28
CA LEU A 55 -23.27 29.03 34.87
C LEU A 55 -23.03 30.21 33.92
N LEU A 56 -22.06 31.09 34.23
CA LEU A 56 -21.73 32.22 33.35
C LEU A 56 -21.22 31.75 31.99
N LYS A 57 -20.44 30.66 31.94
CA LYS A 57 -19.99 30.04 30.69
C LYS A 57 -21.15 29.45 29.88
N GLU A 58 -22.14 28.89 30.57
CA GLU A 58 -23.35 28.32 30.00
C GLU A 58 -24.24 29.41 29.38
N ILE A 59 -24.49 30.49 30.12
CA ILE A 59 -25.25 31.66 29.66
C ILE A 59 -24.54 32.38 28.52
N GLY A 60 -23.21 32.51 28.60
CA GLY A 60 -22.40 33.10 27.54
C GLY A 60 -22.30 32.25 26.27
N GLY A 61 -22.92 31.06 26.24
CA GLY A 61 -22.86 30.14 25.08
C GLY A 61 -21.46 29.57 24.79
N THR A 62 -20.49 29.82 25.67
CA THR A 62 -19.08 29.44 25.48
C THR A 62 -18.85 27.94 25.64
N ARG A 63 -19.73 27.24 26.39
CA ARG A 63 -19.63 25.79 26.62
C ARG A 63 -19.68 24.98 25.32
N VAL A 64 -20.61 25.29 24.42
CA VAL A 64 -20.75 24.59 23.12
C VAL A 64 -19.51 24.81 22.25
N TYR A 65 -18.96 26.02 22.27
CA TYR A 65 -17.72 26.32 21.56
C TYR A 65 -16.52 25.56 22.14
N GLU A 66 -16.36 25.53 23.47
CA GLU A 66 -15.28 24.78 24.14
C GLU A 66 -15.36 23.28 23.84
N GLU A 67 -16.56 22.69 23.86
CA GLU A 67 -16.79 21.28 23.52
C GLU A 67 -16.40 20.98 22.07
N ARG A 68 -16.90 21.78 21.10
CA ARG A 68 -16.55 21.61 19.68
C ARG A 68 -15.06 21.81 19.43
N ARG A 69 -14.42 22.76 20.12
CA ARG A 69 -12.98 22.99 20.02
C ARG A 69 -12.20 21.79 20.52
N LYS A 70 -12.58 21.22 21.67
CA LYS A 70 -11.93 20.03 22.24
C LYS A 70 -12.05 18.82 21.33
N GLU A 71 -13.24 18.60 20.76
CA GLU A 71 -13.46 17.52 19.78
C GLU A 71 -12.62 17.74 18.51
N SER A 72 -12.61 18.96 17.97
CA SER A 72 -11.80 19.30 16.79
C SER A 72 -10.31 19.08 17.02
N LEU A 73 -9.79 19.43 18.20
CA LEU A 73 -8.40 19.19 18.59
C LEU A 73 -8.08 17.69 18.65
N LYS A 74 -9.01 16.88 19.17
CA LYS A 74 -8.85 15.42 19.19
C LYS A 74 -8.76 14.84 17.78
N ILE A 75 -9.69 15.24 16.89
CA ILE A 75 -9.68 14.81 15.49
C ILE A 75 -8.38 15.21 14.82
N MET A 76 -7.92 16.45 15.02
CA MET A 76 -6.67 16.95 14.45
C MET A 76 -5.46 16.11 14.89
N GLN A 77 -5.39 15.73 16.16
CA GLN A 77 -4.33 14.86 16.68
C GLN A 77 -4.40 13.45 16.08
N GLU A 78 -5.59 12.88 15.94
CA GLU A 78 -5.77 11.58 15.27
C GLU A 78 -5.37 11.64 13.79
N THR A 79 -5.74 12.70 13.07
CA THR A 79 -5.34 12.92 11.68
C THR A 79 -3.83 13.07 11.54
N GLU A 80 -3.18 13.79 12.47
CA GLU A 80 -1.73 13.94 12.49
C GLU A 80 -1.02 12.58 12.65
N ASN A 81 -1.53 11.73 13.56
CA ASN A 81 -0.98 10.39 13.75
C ASN A 81 -1.16 9.51 12.50
N ARG A 82 -2.34 9.55 11.87
CA ARG A 82 -2.59 8.84 10.60
C ARG A 82 -1.66 9.32 9.49
N ARG A 83 -1.42 10.64 9.42
CA ARG A 83 -0.49 11.22 8.42
C ARG A 83 0.93 10.68 8.60
N LYS A 84 1.41 10.57 9.85
CA LYS A 84 2.73 9.99 10.15
C LYS A 84 2.84 8.53 9.68
N GLN A 85 1.83 7.71 9.98
CA GLN A 85 1.77 6.33 9.51
C GLN A 85 1.81 6.22 7.97
N ILE A 86 1.07 7.10 7.28
CA ILE A 86 1.09 7.16 5.81
C ILE A 86 2.50 7.50 5.30
N ILE A 87 3.18 8.47 5.92
CA ILE A 87 4.54 8.86 5.53
C ILE A 87 5.51 7.69 5.70
N GLU A 88 5.41 6.95 6.80
CA GLU A 88 6.23 5.75 7.05
C GLU A 88 6.01 4.67 5.97
N VAL A 89 4.75 4.38 5.63
CA VAL A 89 4.42 3.41 4.58
C VAL A 89 4.92 3.87 3.21
N VAL A 90 4.78 5.16 2.89
CA VAL A 90 5.29 5.72 1.63
C VAL A 90 6.82 5.61 1.56
N GLN A 91 7.51 5.83 2.68
CA GLN A 91 8.97 5.67 2.74
C GLN A 91 9.39 4.22 2.49
N TYR A 92 8.73 3.26 3.13
CA TYR A 92 8.95 1.84 2.90
C TYR A 92 8.72 1.44 1.43
N ILE A 93 7.65 1.94 0.80
CA ILE A 93 7.37 1.68 -0.62
C ILE A 93 8.49 2.22 -1.51
N LYS A 94 9.00 3.42 -1.22
CA LYS A 94 10.11 4.02 -1.99
C LYS A 94 11.39 3.20 -1.88
N GLU A 95 11.70 2.70 -0.68
CA GLU A 95 12.87 1.84 -0.46
C GLU A 95 12.71 0.53 -1.24
N ARG A 96 11.54 -0.11 -1.19
CA ARG A 96 11.31 -1.35 -1.95
C ARG A 96 11.34 -1.15 -3.47
N LEU A 97 10.85 -0.01 -3.97
CA LEU A 97 10.96 0.33 -5.39
C LEU A 97 12.42 0.47 -5.81
N LYS A 98 13.25 1.11 -4.98
CA LYS A 98 14.68 1.25 -5.26
C LYS A 98 15.37 -0.12 -5.34
N GLU A 99 15.10 -1.01 -4.40
CA GLU A 99 15.63 -2.39 -4.42
C GLU A 99 15.21 -3.12 -5.70
N LEU A 100 13.94 -3.01 -6.11
CA LEU A 100 13.44 -3.64 -7.33
C LEU A 100 14.10 -3.07 -8.61
N ASP A 101 14.39 -1.78 -8.64
CA ASP A 101 15.11 -1.17 -9.76
C ASP A 101 16.57 -1.68 -9.83
N GLU A 102 17.24 -1.84 -8.69
CA GLU A 102 18.58 -2.44 -8.62
C GLU A 102 18.57 -3.91 -9.06
N GLU A 103 17.63 -4.73 -8.57
CA GLU A 103 17.44 -6.13 -8.97
C GLU A 103 17.16 -6.25 -10.49
N LYS A 104 16.37 -5.33 -11.06
CA LYS A 104 16.06 -5.28 -12.49
C LYS A 104 17.31 -4.98 -13.33
N GLU A 105 18.14 -4.03 -12.91
CA GLU A 105 19.39 -3.73 -13.60
C GLU A 105 20.36 -4.91 -13.58
N GLU A 106 20.47 -5.60 -12.45
CA GLU A 106 21.29 -6.80 -12.32
C GLU A 106 20.79 -7.92 -13.25
N LEU A 107 19.48 -8.17 -13.26
CA LEU A 107 18.87 -9.16 -14.16
C LEU A 107 19.11 -8.81 -15.63
N SER A 108 19.03 -7.53 -16.01
CA SER A 108 19.30 -7.09 -17.38
C SER A 108 20.75 -7.39 -17.79
N LYS A 109 21.71 -7.10 -16.92
CA LYS A 109 23.13 -7.42 -17.14
C LYS A 109 23.34 -8.93 -17.27
N TYR A 110 22.73 -9.71 -16.39
CA TYR A 110 22.78 -11.17 -16.46
C TYR A 110 22.26 -11.71 -17.80
N GLN A 111 21.11 -11.22 -18.27
CA GLN A 111 20.53 -11.64 -19.55
C GLN A 111 21.43 -11.31 -20.75
N GLN A 112 22.08 -10.14 -20.71
CA GLN A 112 23.03 -9.75 -21.77
C GLN A 112 24.24 -10.68 -21.79
N LEU A 113 24.83 -10.96 -20.63
CA LEU A 113 25.97 -11.88 -20.51
C LEU A 113 25.60 -13.31 -20.88
N ASP A 114 24.43 -13.79 -20.47
CA ASP A 114 23.95 -15.13 -20.83
C ASP A 114 23.72 -15.28 -22.34
N LYS A 115 23.22 -14.23 -23.01
CA LYS A 115 23.11 -14.22 -24.46
C LYS A 115 24.48 -14.32 -25.14
N GLN A 116 25.46 -13.54 -24.67
CA GLN A 116 26.84 -13.59 -25.18
C GLN A 116 27.47 -14.96 -24.96
N ARG A 117 27.31 -15.53 -23.76
CA ARG A 117 27.79 -16.87 -23.40
C ARG A 117 27.24 -17.91 -24.36
N ARG A 118 25.92 -17.94 -24.57
CA ARG A 118 25.27 -18.88 -25.49
C ARG A 118 25.80 -18.72 -26.92
N SER A 119 25.96 -17.50 -27.42
CA SER A 119 26.52 -17.27 -28.75
C SER A 119 27.94 -17.84 -28.89
N LEU A 120 28.81 -17.62 -27.90
CA LEU A 120 30.16 -18.17 -27.90
C LEU A 120 30.16 -19.69 -27.82
N GLU A 121 29.30 -20.26 -26.97
CA GLU A 121 29.14 -21.70 -26.80
C GLU A 121 28.72 -22.38 -28.11
N TYR A 122 27.76 -21.79 -28.84
CA TYR A 122 27.41 -22.26 -30.19
C TYR A 122 28.59 -22.22 -31.16
N THR A 123 29.36 -21.13 -31.19
CA THR A 123 30.54 -21.01 -32.06
C THR A 123 31.61 -22.04 -31.73
N ILE A 124 31.83 -22.34 -30.44
CA ILE A 124 32.78 -23.37 -30.00
C ILE A 124 32.30 -24.74 -30.48
N PHE A 125 31.04 -25.10 -30.23
CA PHE A 125 30.50 -26.40 -30.66
C PHE A 125 30.51 -26.57 -32.18
N GLU A 126 30.23 -25.51 -32.95
CA GLU A 126 30.32 -25.55 -34.40
C GLU A 126 31.75 -25.83 -34.86
N LYS A 127 32.74 -25.18 -34.24
CA LYS A 127 34.16 -25.39 -34.53
C LYS A 127 34.60 -26.82 -34.18
N GLU A 128 34.25 -27.32 -33.00
CA GLU A 128 34.57 -28.68 -32.57
C GLU A 128 33.94 -29.74 -33.50
N LEU A 129 32.71 -29.50 -33.94
CA LEU A 129 32.00 -30.37 -34.88
C LEU A 129 32.68 -30.39 -36.25
N LEU A 130 33.11 -29.24 -36.77
CA LEU A 130 33.88 -29.14 -38.02
C LEU A 130 35.22 -29.87 -37.92
N GLU A 131 35.98 -29.65 -36.84
CA GLU A 131 37.25 -30.35 -36.61
C GLU A 131 37.05 -31.87 -36.52
N THR A 132 35.97 -32.33 -35.88
CA THR A 132 35.65 -33.76 -35.79
C THR A 132 35.28 -34.35 -37.15
N ARG A 133 34.53 -33.61 -37.98
CA ARG A 133 34.21 -34.03 -39.35
C ARG A 133 35.44 -34.11 -40.24
N GLN A 134 36.33 -33.13 -40.17
CA GLN A 134 37.60 -33.15 -40.91
C GLN A 134 38.44 -34.37 -40.56
N LYS A 135 38.57 -34.67 -39.26
CA LYS A 135 39.27 -35.89 -38.79
C LYS A 135 38.59 -37.17 -39.29
N LEU A 136 37.26 -37.20 -39.37
CA LEU A 136 36.53 -38.36 -39.90
C LEU A 136 36.81 -38.55 -41.40
N GLU A 137 36.77 -37.47 -42.19
CA GLU A 137 37.11 -37.51 -43.63
C GLU A 137 38.57 -37.94 -43.87
N GLU A 138 39.51 -37.48 -43.05
CA GLU A 138 40.90 -37.92 -43.11
C GLU A 138 41.02 -39.43 -42.87
N VAL A 139 40.36 -39.97 -41.84
CA VAL A 139 40.35 -41.41 -41.55
C VAL A 139 39.71 -42.20 -42.69
N ASP A 140 38.55 -41.78 -43.19
CA ASP A 140 37.86 -42.44 -44.31
C ASP A 140 38.74 -42.47 -45.58
N SER A 141 39.49 -41.39 -45.84
CA SER A 141 40.40 -41.33 -46.99
C SER A 141 41.59 -42.30 -46.87
N LEU A 142 42.13 -42.47 -45.66
CA LEU A 142 43.22 -43.41 -45.37
C LEU A 142 42.77 -44.87 -45.49
N ASP A 143 41.54 -45.19 -45.09
CA ASP A 143 40.96 -46.52 -45.24
C ASP A 143 40.77 -46.91 -46.73
N VAL A 144 40.38 -45.95 -47.57
CA VAL A 144 40.29 -46.17 -49.02
C VAL A 144 41.68 -46.37 -49.65
N GLU A 145 42.65 -45.56 -49.26
CA GLU A 145 44.02 -45.64 -49.79
C GLU A 145 44.72 -46.95 -49.38
N THR A 146 44.56 -47.38 -48.14
CA THR A 146 45.08 -48.66 -47.66
C THR A 146 44.38 -49.85 -48.34
N GLY A 147 43.06 -49.79 -48.56
CA GLY A 147 42.33 -50.80 -49.32
C GLY A 147 42.80 -50.92 -50.78
N LEU A 148 43.06 -49.79 -51.45
CA LEU A 148 43.61 -49.77 -52.80
C LEU A 148 45.05 -50.30 -52.86
N MET A 149 45.90 -49.96 -51.89
CA MET A 149 47.25 -50.54 -51.78
C MET A 149 47.20 -52.07 -51.59
N PHE A 150 46.26 -52.57 -50.79
CA PHE A 150 46.10 -54.00 -50.56
C PHE A 150 45.65 -54.74 -51.84
N LEU A 151 44.68 -54.19 -52.57
CA LEU A 151 44.24 -54.73 -53.87
C LEU A 151 45.35 -54.67 -54.94
N GLY A 152 46.11 -53.57 -54.99
CA GLY A 152 47.26 -53.43 -55.88
C GLY A 152 48.38 -54.44 -55.60
N SER A 153 48.56 -54.82 -54.34
CA SER A 153 49.53 -55.85 -53.94
C SER A 153 49.06 -57.27 -54.30
N LEU A 154 47.76 -57.56 -54.21
CA LEU A 154 47.18 -58.85 -54.61
C LEU A 154 47.23 -59.09 -56.13
N SER A 155 47.10 -58.03 -56.93
CA SER A 155 47.21 -58.08 -58.40
C SER A 155 48.63 -58.41 -58.92
N ARG A 156 49.67 -58.23 -58.09
CA ARG A 156 51.08 -58.47 -58.46
C ARG A 156 51.56 -59.91 -58.26
N TYR A 157 50.75 -60.79 -57.68
CA TYR A 157 51.12 -62.20 -57.56
C TYR A 157 50.63 -62.98 -58.80
N PRO A 158 51.53 -63.59 -59.58
CA PRO A 158 51.13 -64.38 -60.73
C PRO A 158 50.33 -65.60 -60.26
N LEU A 159 49.16 -65.80 -60.86
CA LEU A 159 48.33 -66.99 -60.68
C LEU A 159 49.13 -68.21 -61.15
N LEU A 160 49.57 -69.04 -60.19
CA LEU A 160 50.06 -70.39 -60.39
C LEU A 160 48.89 -71.37 -60.46
#